data_AF-A0KX06-F1
#
_entry.id   AF-A0KX06-F1
#
_cell.length_a   1.000
_cell.length_b   1.000
_cell.length_c   1.000
_cell.angle_alpha   90.00
_cell.angle_beta   90.00
_cell.angle_gamma   90.00
#
_symmetry.space_group_name_H-M   'P 1'
#
loop_
_entity.id
_entity.type
_entity.pdbx_description
1 polymer ?
#
loop_
_entity_poly.entity_id
_entity_poly.type
_entity_poly.pdbx_seq_one_letter_code
_entity_poly.pdbx_strand_id
1 'polypeptide(L)'
;MQAGSSLRNADGFYRLTQLSHDLLKPFTGDTLIQKESLSQRYVRLEILLGNLLVLKIEDDEEWANEIKAQLPSFRDLLDGINKNQEALIKGFQLQRSSIQSAASGSLAQQMQHLIELIDEIAGQIRDLKSLILNGADNVLSLLHEIKEMAHNRNAPIRLTNAMADIHDQLDSIRQFSGHSLLELAEFFEQVLSTIRLKITLDPNANLNLLIEKAVLQMDRMPWSISILAPDPVVELRDWEAPPPPLENELPNDGDPEVILRKTPSDYLEKLAKGLVARMYESDNEVDISKVADQILSNEEFQYKDRHRLLFFIFDELIKNGDWTRPAYHPEWVQLAHDNNVEIEQQWFKKYD
;
A
#
# COMPACT_ATOMS: atom_id res chain seq x y z
N MET A 1 -11.63 -15.26 27.69
CA MET A 1 -11.61 -16.27 26.60
C MET A 1 -10.65 -17.38 27.00
N GLN A 2 -11.15 -18.49 27.56
CA GLN A 2 -10.37 -19.69 27.82
C GLN A 2 -10.87 -20.79 26.87
N ALA A 3 -10.34 -20.80 25.66
CA ALA A 3 -10.58 -21.85 24.68
C ALA A 3 -9.43 -22.87 24.79
N GLY A 4 -9.57 -23.87 25.65
CA GLY A 4 -8.50 -24.85 25.83
C GLY A 4 -8.65 -25.88 26.95
N SER A 5 -9.86 -26.15 27.46
CA SER A 5 -10.04 -27.22 28.48
C SER A 5 -10.63 -28.48 27.84
N SER A 6 -9.85 -29.56 27.80
CA SER A 6 -10.36 -30.91 27.55
C SER A 6 -11.31 -31.31 28.69
N LEU A 7 -12.48 -31.86 28.34
CA LEU A 7 -13.43 -32.37 29.33
C LEU A 7 -12.87 -33.67 29.91
N ARG A 8 -12.53 -33.63 31.20
CA ARG A 8 -12.02 -34.78 31.96
C ARG A 8 -13.21 -35.68 32.34
N ASN A 9 -13.33 -36.85 31.74
CA ASN A 9 -14.20 -37.90 32.29
C ASN A 9 -13.54 -38.53 33.52
N ALA A 10 -14.35 -39.07 34.44
CA ALA A 10 -13.92 -39.59 35.74
C ALA A 10 -12.82 -40.68 35.68
N ASP A 11 -12.61 -41.30 34.51
CA ASP A 11 -11.63 -42.37 34.27
C ASP A 11 -10.33 -41.91 33.58
N GLY A 12 -10.06 -40.60 33.46
CA GLY A 12 -8.79 -40.09 32.94
C GLY A 12 -8.61 -40.12 31.41
N PHE A 13 -9.68 -40.43 30.66
CA PHE A 13 -9.68 -40.32 29.20
C PHE A 13 -9.98 -38.87 28.77
N TYR A 14 -9.11 -38.32 27.93
CA TYR A 14 -9.33 -37.02 27.29
C TYR A 14 -10.14 -37.19 26.01
N ARG A 15 -11.27 -36.47 25.91
CA ARG A 15 -12.01 -36.32 24.66
C ARG A 15 -11.74 -34.93 24.09
N LEU A 16 -11.51 -34.88 22.78
CA LEU A 16 -11.48 -33.62 22.05
C LEU A 16 -12.84 -32.94 22.17
N THR A 17 -12.85 -31.65 22.46
CA THR A 17 -14.08 -30.85 22.40
C THR A 17 -14.55 -30.75 20.96
N GLN A 18 -15.85 -30.52 20.74
CA GLN A 18 -16.39 -30.38 19.38
C GLN A 18 -15.69 -29.26 18.59
N LEU A 19 -15.34 -28.17 19.26
CA LEU A 19 -14.53 -27.09 18.69
C LEU A 19 -13.10 -27.55 18.34
N SER A 20 -12.44 -28.30 19.22
CA SER A 20 -11.11 -28.86 18.93
C SER A 20 -11.15 -29.86 17.78
N HIS A 21 -12.22 -30.65 17.69
CA HIS A 21 -12.45 -31.56 16.58
C HIS A 21 -12.67 -30.80 15.27
N ASP A 22 -13.45 -29.72 15.28
CA ASP A 22 -13.70 -28.88 14.10
C ASP A 22 -12.47 -28.08 13.67
N LEU A 23 -11.62 -27.64 14.61
CA LEU A 23 -10.35 -26.97 14.33
C LEU A 23 -9.26 -27.91 13.81
N LEU A 24 -9.29 -29.19 14.20
CA LEU A 24 -8.36 -30.21 13.72
C LEU A 24 -8.79 -30.83 12.40
N LYS A 25 -10.09 -30.78 12.07
CA LYS A 25 -10.68 -31.30 10.82
C LYS A 25 -9.98 -30.86 9.52
N PRO A 26 -9.45 -29.63 9.38
CA PRO A 26 -8.69 -29.22 8.19
C PRO A 26 -7.32 -29.90 8.07
N PHE A 27 -6.76 -30.39 9.19
CA PHE A 27 -5.40 -30.94 9.29
C PHE A 27 -5.38 -32.47 9.43
N THR A 28 -6.41 -33.03 10.06
CA THR A 28 -6.66 -34.47 10.07
C THR A 28 -7.35 -34.80 8.76
N GLY A 29 -6.56 -35.09 7.72
CA GLY A 29 -7.07 -35.43 6.40
C GLY A 29 -8.03 -36.61 6.44
N ASP A 30 -9.32 -36.33 6.61
CA ASP A 30 -10.38 -37.22 6.15
C ASP A 30 -10.45 -37.10 4.62
N THR A 31 -9.42 -37.62 3.97
CA THR A 31 -9.44 -38.00 2.55
C THR A 31 -10.44 -39.12 2.27
N LEU A 32 -11.07 -39.68 3.32
CA LEU A 32 -12.12 -40.70 3.27
C LEU A 32 -13.47 -40.21 2.74
N ILE A 33 -13.68 -38.90 2.51
CA ILE A 33 -14.93 -38.37 1.91
C ILE A 33 -14.91 -38.41 0.36
N GLN A 34 -13.80 -38.86 -0.26
CA GLN A 34 -13.61 -38.91 -1.72
C GLN A 34 -14.09 -40.20 -2.41
N LYS A 35 -15.30 -40.71 -2.11
CA LYS A 35 -15.88 -41.78 -2.97
C LYS A 35 -16.91 -41.29 -3.96
N GLU A 36 -17.60 -40.19 -3.66
CA GLU A 36 -18.64 -39.66 -4.53
C GLU A 36 -18.16 -38.38 -5.19
N SER A 37 -18.01 -38.41 -6.52
CA SER A 37 -17.60 -37.24 -7.30
C SER A 37 -18.63 -36.13 -7.14
N LEU A 38 -18.19 -34.87 -7.31
CA LEU A 38 -19.09 -33.71 -7.28
C LEU A 38 -20.29 -33.95 -8.23
N SER A 39 -20.05 -34.52 -9.41
CA SER A 39 -21.06 -34.79 -10.44
C SER A 39 -22.10 -35.81 -9.97
N GLN A 40 -21.67 -36.87 -9.27
CA GLN A 40 -22.58 -37.88 -8.72
C GLN A 40 -23.51 -37.27 -7.67
N ARG A 41 -23.01 -36.33 -6.85
CA ARG A 41 -23.84 -35.64 -5.85
C ARG A 41 -24.91 -34.74 -6.48
N TYR A 42 -24.57 -34.00 -7.53
CA TYR A 42 -25.55 -33.20 -8.27
C TYR A 42 -26.59 -34.08 -8.99
N VAL A 43 -26.18 -35.16 -9.66
CA VAL A 43 -27.12 -36.11 -10.29
C VAL A 43 -28.04 -36.75 -9.25
N ARG A 44 -27.52 -37.07 -8.06
CA ARG A 44 -28.34 -37.62 -6.98
C ARG A 44 -29.34 -36.61 -6.43
N LEU A 45 -28.93 -35.35 -6.28
CA LEU A 45 -29.85 -34.25 -5.95
C LEU A 45 -30.95 -34.12 -6.99
N GLU A 46 -30.59 -34.14 -8.27
CA GLU A 46 -31.53 -34.06 -9.39
C GLU A 46 -32.53 -35.21 -9.37
N ILE A 47 -32.07 -36.46 -9.16
CA ILE A 47 -32.96 -37.63 -9.06
C ILE A 47 -33.90 -37.52 -7.85
N LEU A 48 -33.39 -37.12 -6.69
CA LEU A 48 -34.22 -36.99 -5.48
C LEU A 48 -35.28 -35.89 -5.63
N LEU A 49 -34.91 -34.73 -6.17
CA LEU A 49 -35.83 -33.62 -6.44
C LEU A 49 -36.82 -33.99 -7.55
N GLY A 50 -36.36 -34.62 -8.63
CA GLY A 50 -37.20 -35.12 -9.71
C GLY A 50 -38.22 -36.15 -9.24
N ASN A 51 -37.82 -37.06 -8.35
CA ASN A 51 -38.75 -38.03 -7.74
C ASN A 51 -39.84 -37.32 -6.91
N LEU A 52 -39.49 -36.27 -6.16
CA LEU A 52 -40.47 -35.46 -5.41
C LEU A 52 -41.44 -34.71 -6.32
N LEU A 53 -40.98 -34.25 -7.48
CA LEU A 53 -41.82 -33.59 -8.49
C LEU A 53 -42.78 -34.57 -9.18
N VAL A 54 -42.34 -35.81 -9.41
CA VAL A 54 -43.16 -36.86 -10.05
C VAL A 54 -44.18 -37.46 -9.08
N LEU A 55 -43.91 -37.43 -7.77
CA LEU A 55 -44.83 -37.90 -6.73
C LEU A 55 -46.07 -36.99 -6.66
N LYS A 56 -47.10 -37.33 -7.44
CA LYS A 56 -48.44 -36.75 -7.34
C LYS A 56 -49.17 -37.31 -6.11
N ILE A 57 -48.73 -36.88 -4.93
CA ILE A 57 -49.44 -37.12 -3.68
C ILE A 57 -50.63 -36.15 -3.64
N GLU A 58 -51.84 -36.68 -3.51
CA GLU A 58 -53.09 -35.89 -3.44
C GLU A 58 -53.29 -35.23 -2.08
N ASP A 59 -52.76 -35.82 -1.01
CA ASP A 59 -52.81 -35.25 0.34
C ASP A 59 -51.62 -34.30 0.60
N ASP A 60 -51.94 -33.07 0.98
CA ASP A 60 -50.96 -32.02 1.22
C ASP A 60 -50.15 -32.26 2.51
N GLU A 61 -50.72 -32.98 3.50
CA GLU A 61 -49.99 -33.33 4.73
C GLU A 61 -48.97 -34.46 4.48
N GLU A 62 -49.34 -35.48 3.71
CA GLU A 62 -48.44 -36.58 3.33
C GLU A 62 -47.28 -36.07 2.45
N TRP A 63 -47.58 -35.15 1.52
CA TRP A 63 -46.57 -34.50 0.69
C TRP A 63 -45.56 -33.70 1.53
N ALA A 64 -46.03 -32.92 2.51
CA ALA A 64 -45.16 -32.14 3.39
C ALA A 64 -44.28 -33.04 4.29
N ASN A 65 -44.79 -34.19 4.73
CA ASN A 65 -44.03 -35.15 5.54
C ASN A 65 -42.91 -35.84 4.74
N GLU A 66 -43.17 -36.18 3.47
CA GLU A 66 -42.15 -36.78 2.60
C GLU A 66 -41.01 -35.78 2.32
N ILE A 67 -41.32 -34.51 2.01
CA ILE A 67 -40.28 -33.48 1.82
C ILE A 67 -39.49 -33.29 3.11
N LYS A 68 -40.16 -33.29 4.26
CA LYS A 68 -39.49 -33.17 5.57
C LYS A 68 -38.55 -34.34 5.85
N ALA A 69 -38.88 -35.55 5.39
CA ALA A 69 -38.02 -36.72 5.49
C ALA A 69 -36.77 -36.61 4.60
N GLN A 70 -36.89 -35.98 3.42
CA GLN A 70 -35.78 -35.82 2.47
C GLN A 70 -34.88 -34.61 2.76
N LEU A 71 -35.36 -33.60 3.49
CA LEU A 71 -34.60 -32.38 3.84
C LEU A 71 -33.19 -32.64 4.45
N PRO A 72 -33.01 -33.56 5.42
CA PRO A 72 -31.68 -33.87 5.96
C PRO A 72 -30.73 -34.44 4.90
N SER A 73 -31.24 -35.24 3.96
CA SER A 73 -30.47 -35.82 2.86
C SER A 73 -30.00 -34.73 1.89
N PHE A 74 -30.88 -33.77 1.57
CA PHE A 74 -30.50 -32.61 0.76
C PHE A 74 -29.41 -31.77 1.42
N ARG A 75 -29.54 -31.53 2.72
CA ARG A 75 -28.53 -30.76 3.47
C ARG A 75 -27.18 -31.48 3.51
N ASP A 76 -27.14 -32.79 3.73
CA ASP A 76 -25.89 -33.56 3.73
C ASP A 76 -25.22 -33.59 2.35
N LEU A 77 -26.01 -33.71 1.27
CA LEU A 77 -25.50 -33.64 -0.09
C LEU A 77 -24.92 -32.25 -0.42
N LEU A 78 -25.58 -31.18 0.00
CA LEU A 78 -25.09 -29.80 -0.17
C LEU A 78 -23.84 -29.51 0.65
N ASP A 79 -23.80 -29.94 1.92
CA ASP A 79 -22.62 -29.83 2.77
C ASP A 79 -21.44 -30.60 2.16
N GLY A 80 -21.70 -31.75 1.54
CA GLY A 80 -20.71 -32.53 0.80
C GLY A 80 -20.24 -31.85 -0.49
N ILE A 81 -21.13 -31.19 -1.23
CA ILE A 81 -20.78 -30.38 -2.41
C ILE A 81 -19.89 -29.21 -1.99
N ASN A 82 -20.25 -28.47 -0.94
CA ASN A 82 -19.47 -27.35 -0.45
C ASN A 82 -18.06 -27.78 -0.02
N LYS A 83 -17.94 -28.86 0.78
CA LYS A 83 -16.63 -29.42 1.18
C LYS A 83 -15.79 -29.85 -0.02
N ASN A 84 -16.39 -30.48 -1.03
CA ASN A 84 -15.68 -30.89 -2.24
C ASN A 84 -15.21 -29.68 -3.06
N GLN A 85 -16.01 -28.62 -3.15
CA GLN A 85 -15.61 -27.38 -3.82
C GLN A 85 -14.48 -26.66 -3.06
N GLU A 86 -14.59 -26.54 -1.73
CA GLU A 86 -13.51 -25.98 -0.91
C GLU A 86 -12.20 -26.78 -1.05
N ALA A 87 -12.29 -28.11 -1.13
CA ALA A 87 -11.14 -28.98 -1.35
C ALA A 87 -10.51 -28.77 -2.74
N LEU A 88 -11.32 -28.63 -3.79
CA LEU A 88 -10.84 -28.29 -5.13
C LEU A 88 -10.13 -26.92 -5.13
N ILE A 89 -10.72 -25.90 -4.50
CA ILE A 89 -10.14 -24.56 -4.40
C ILE A 89 -8.82 -24.56 -3.63
N LYS A 90 -8.74 -25.30 -2.53
CA LYS A 90 -7.47 -25.50 -1.80
C LYS A 90 -6.43 -26.21 -2.66
N GLY A 91 -6.84 -27.22 -3.43
CA GLY A 91 -6.00 -27.88 -4.42
C GLY A 91 -5.43 -26.90 -5.45
N PHE A 92 -6.27 -26.01 -5.98
CA PHE A 92 -5.84 -24.96 -6.91
C PHE A 92 -4.87 -23.97 -6.27
N GLN A 93 -5.10 -23.53 -5.04
CA GLN A 93 -4.17 -22.65 -4.32
C GLN A 93 -2.80 -23.31 -4.12
N LEU A 94 -2.78 -24.60 -3.80
CA LEU A 94 -1.54 -25.38 -3.69
C LEU A 94 -0.83 -25.48 -5.05
N GLN A 95 -1.55 -25.81 -6.12
CA GLN A 95 -0.98 -25.84 -7.48
C GLN A 95 -0.44 -24.46 -7.90
N ARG A 96 -1.15 -23.37 -7.59
CA ARG A 96 -0.68 -21.99 -7.81
C ARG A 96 0.64 -21.71 -7.08
N SER A 97 0.75 -22.14 -5.81
CA SER A 97 2.02 -21.99 -5.07
C SER A 97 3.14 -22.84 -5.66
N SER A 98 2.83 -24.03 -6.18
CA SER A 98 3.77 -24.90 -6.89
C SER A 98 4.30 -24.21 -8.15
N ILE A 99 3.41 -23.62 -8.96
CA ILE A 99 3.77 -22.83 -10.15
C ILE A 99 4.73 -21.69 -9.82
N GLN A 100 4.48 -20.96 -8.73
CA GLN A 100 5.37 -19.88 -8.28
C GLN A 100 6.74 -20.41 -7.85
N SER A 101 6.79 -21.58 -7.19
CA SER A 101 8.05 -22.19 -6.74
C SER A 101 8.87 -22.83 -7.88
N ALA A 102 8.19 -23.38 -8.89
CA ALA A 102 8.80 -24.02 -10.06
C ALA A 102 9.52 -23.03 -11.00
N ALA A 103 9.37 -21.73 -10.78
CA ALA A 103 10.03 -20.67 -11.53
C ALA A 103 11.58 -20.64 -11.40
N SER A 104 12.17 -21.57 -10.65
CA SER A 104 13.63 -21.72 -10.42
C SER A 104 14.33 -22.81 -11.26
N GLY A 105 13.60 -23.60 -12.08
CA GLY A 105 14.17 -24.62 -12.98
C GLY A 105 14.74 -24.09 -14.32
N SER A 106 15.13 -24.97 -15.26
CA SER A 106 15.49 -24.53 -16.62
C SER A 106 14.27 -24.04 -17.42
N LEU A 107 14.40 -22.98 -18.22
CA LEU A 107 13.28 -22.33 -18.93
C LEU A 107 12.40 -23.32 -19.73
N ALA A 108 13.01 -24.26 -20.43
CA ALA A 108 12.30 -25.26 -21.23
C ALA A 108 11.49 -26.24 -20.37
N GLN A 109 12.05 -26.69 -19.23
CA GLN A 109 11.34 -27.57 -18.29
C GLN A 109 10.23 -26.82 -17.56
N GLN A 110 10.45 -25.55 -17.22
CA GLN A 110 9.41 -24.69 -16.64
C GLN A 110 8.23 -24.51 -17.60
N MET A 111 8.50 -24.25 -18.88
CA MET A 111 7.46 -24.08 -19.89
C MET A 111 6.65 -25.35 -20.11
N GLN A 112 7.31 -26.51 -20.22
CA GLN A 112 6.61 -27.79 -20.39
C GLN A 112 5.73 -28.10 -19.18
N HIS A 113 6.26 -27.91 -17.96
CA HIS A 113 5.51 -28.12 -16.73
C HIS A 113 4.35 -27.13 -16.56
N LEU A 114 4.54 -25.87 -16.95
CA LEU A 114 3.49 -24.85 -16.97
C LEU A 114 2.39 -25.22 -17.97
N ILE A 115 2.72 -25.70 -19.17
CA ILE A 115 1.72 -26.12 -20.16
C ILE A 115 0.92 -27.33 -19.66
N GLU A 116 1.59 -28.33 -19.09
CA GLU A 116 0.92 -29.52 -18.53
C GLU A 116 -0.02 -29.14 -17.37
N LEU A 117 0.44 -28.29 -16.46
CA LEU A 117 -0.40 -27.76 -15.38
C LEU A 117 -1.54 -26.90 -15.92
N ILE A 118 -1.30 -26.12 -16.98
CA ILE A 118 -2.33 -25.30 -17.61
C ILE A 118 -3.42 -26.18 -18.20
N ASP A 119 -3.06 -27.26 -18.91
CA ASP A 119 -4.01 -28.20 -19.48
C ASP A 119 -4.80 -28.95 -18.40
N GLU A 120 -4.14 -29.36 -17.32
CA GLU A 120 -4.79 -30.01 -16.18
C GLU A 120 -5.80 -29.08 -15.49
N ILE A 121 -5.38 -27.85 -15.17
CA ILE A 121 -6.25 -26.88 -14.49
C ILE A 121 -7.37 -26.41 -15.46
N ALA A 122 -7.12 -26.27 -16.76
CA ALA A 122 -8.14 -25.91 -17.75
C ALA A 122 -9.19 -27.03 -17.92
N GLY A 123 -8.76 -28.30 -17.85
CA GLY A 123 -9.65 -29.46 -17.77
C GLY A 123 -10.51 -29.39 -16.52
N GLN A 124 -9.90 -29.18 -15.36
CA GLN A 124 -10.60 -29.08 -14.08
C GLN A 124 -11.57 -27.89 -14.02
N ILE A 125 -11.23 -26.74 -14.62
CA ILE A 125 -12.19 -25.61 -14.80
C ILE A 125 -13.36 -26.03 -15.65
N ARG A 126 -13.10 -26.64 -16.81
CA ARG A 126 -14.17 -26.99 -17.76
C ARG A 126 -15.14 -27.95 -17.10
N ASP A 127 -14.61 -28.92 -16.36
CA ASP A 127 -15.40 -29.89 -15.61
C ASP A 127 -16.17 -29.19 -14.49
N LEU A 128 -15.52 -28.36 -13.68
CA LEU A 128 -16.15 -27.61 -12.60
C LEU A 128 -17.25 -26.68 -13.11
N LYS A 129 -16.99 -25.97 -14.21
CA LYS A 129 -17.93 -25.07 -14.90
C LYS A 129 -19.13 -25.83 -15.42
N SER A 130 -18.90 -26.93 -16.14
CA SER A 130 -20.00 -27.77 -16.66
C SER A 130 -20.88 -28.28 -15.53
N LEU A 131 -20.25 -28.71 -14.43
CA LEU A 131 -20.92 -29.35 -13.32
C LEU A 131 -21.66 -28.34 -12.43
N ILE A 132 -21.14 -27.13 -12.27
CA ILE A 132 -21.76 -26.09 -11.44
C ILE A 132 -22.78 -25.29 -12.23
N LEU A 133 -22.49 -24.89 -13.47
CA LEU A 133 -23.49 -24.17 -14.25
C LEU A 133 -24.65 -25.11 -14.62
N ASN A 134 -24.38 -26.27 -15.24
CA ASN A 134 -25.48 -27.13 -15.66
C ASN A 134 -26.12 -27.87 -14.48
N GLY A 135 -25.31 -28.38 -13.55
CA GLY A 135 -25.82 -29.15 -12.41
C GLY A 135 -26.53 -28.28 -11.37
N ALA A 136 -25.97 -27.12 -11.00
CA ALA A 136 -26.62 -26.26 -10.02
C ALA A 136 -27.84 -25.53 -10.61
N ASP A 137 -27.81 -25.09 -11.87
CA ASP A 137 -28.99 -24.43 -12.47
C ASP A 137 -30.17 -25.41 -12.61
N ASN A 138 -29.93 -26.66 -12.99
CA ASN A 138 -30.97 -27.68 -13.03
C ASN A 138 -31.56 -27.95 -11.63
N VAL A 139 -30.70 -28.12 -10.61
CA VAL A 139 -31.13 -28.36 -9.23
C VAL A 139 -31.87 -27.13 -8.66
N LEU A 140 -31.42 -25.92 -8.97
CA LEU A 140 -32.10 -24.67 -8.58
C LEU A 140 -33.48 -24.55 -9.24
N SER A 141 -33.60 -24.92 -10.53
CA SER A 141 -34.89 -24.96 -11.23
C SER A 141 -35.85 -25.94 -10.58
N LEU A 142 -35.41 -27.17 -10.28
CA LEU A 142 -36.23 -28.18 -9.62
C LEU A 142 -36.63 -27.76 -8.20
N LEU A 143 -35.73 -27.13 -7.45
CA LEU A 143 -36.04 -26.55 -6.14
C LEU A 143 -37.06 -25.40 -6.24
N HIS A 144 -36.98 -24.59 -7.30
CA HIS A 144 -37.93 -23.52 -7.54
C HIS A 144 -39.33 -24.08 -7.81
N GLU A 145 -39.44 -25.09 -8.68
CA GLU A 145 -40.72 -25.78 -8.96
C GLU A 145 -41.32 -26.40 -7.68
N ILE A 146 -40.50 -27.03 -6.84
CA ILE A 146 -40.96 -27.58 -5.55
C ILE A 146 -41.42 -26.46 -4.61
N LYS A 147 -40.73 -25.32 -4.59
CA LYS A 147 -41.12 -24.15 -3.79
C LYS A 147 -42.43 -23.54 -4.27
N GLU A 148 -42.65 -23.44 -5.58
CA GLU A 148 -43.93 -22.99 -6.14
C GLU A 148 -45.06 -23.97 -5.79
N MET A 149 -44.82 -25.28 -5.89
CA MET A 149 -45.80 -26.28 -5.43
C MET A 149 -46.10 -26.17 -3.93
N ALA A 150 -45.07 -25.91 -3.11
CA ALA A 150 -45.24 -25.71 -1.67
C ALA A 150 -46.11 -24.48 -1.37
N HIS A 151 -45.95 -23.41 -2.16
CA HIS A 151 -46.77 -22.22 -2.03
C HIS A 151 -48.23 -22.48 -2.44
N ASN A 152 -48.44 -23.16 -3.57
CA ASN A 152 -49.77 -23.50 -4.08
C ASN A 152 -50.54 -24.45 -3.16
N ARG A 153 -49.84 -25.34 -2.43
CA ARG A 153 -50.41 -26.30 -1.48
C ARG A 153 -50.50 -25.77 -0.04
N ASN A 154 -50.24 -24.46 0.21
CA ASN A 154 -50.23 -23.85 1.55
C ASN A 154 -49.38 -24.64 2.57
N ALA A 155 -48.19 -25.09 2.16
CA ALA A 155 -47.32 -25.88 3.02
C ALA A 155 -46.91 -25.13 4.31
N PRO A 156 -46.55 -25.85 5.38
CA PRO A 156 -46.16 -25.24 6.64
C PRO A 156 -45.01 -24.25 6.47
N ILE A 157 -45.09 -23.07 7.11
CA ILE A 157 -44.08 -22.00 7.03
C ILE A 157 -42.66 -22.49 7.39
N ARG A 158 -42.54 -23.46 8.30
CA ARG A 158 -41.24 -24.05 8.65
C ARG A 158 -40.59 -24.82 7.49
N LEU A 159 -41.41 -25.49 6.68
CA LEU A 159 -40.93 -26.25 5.53
C LEU A 159 -40.51 -25.30 4.40
N THR A 160 -41.30 -24.26 4.14
CA THR A 160 -40.99 -23.27 3.12
C THR A 160 -39.73 -22.49 3.46
N ASN A 161 -39.51 -22.14 4.74
CA ASN A 161 -38.26 -21.53 5.20
C ASN A 161 -37.07 -22.47 5.04
N ALA A 162 -37.19 -23.76 5.42
CA ALA A 162 -36.09 -24.71 5.25
C ALA A 162 -35.72 -24.94 3.78
N MET A 163 -36.69 -24.93 2.86
CA MET A 163 -36.43 -25.00 1.42
C MET A 163 -35.83 -23.71 0.87
N ALA A 164 -36.24 -22.55 1.38
CA ALA A 164 -35.61 -21.27 1.06
C ALA A 164 -34.14 -21.25 1.52
N ASP A 165 -33.84 -21.69 2.74
CA ASP A 165 -32.48 -21.79 3.25
C ASP A 165 -31.59 -22.68 2.36
N ILE A 166 -32.12 -23.81 1.89
CA ILE A 166 -31.42 -24.73 0.97
C ILE A 166 -31.18 -24.06 -0.39
N HIS A 167 -32.18 -23.35 -0.92
CA HIS A 167 -32.07 -22.62 -2.16
C HIS A 167 -30.99 -21.54 -2.07
N ASP A 168 -31.01 -20.75 -0.99
CA ASP A 168 -30.05 -19.67 -0.75
C ASP A 168 -28.62 -20.22 -0.55
N GLN A 169 -28.49 -21.36 0.14
CA GLN A 169 -27.20 -22.05 0.27
C GLN A 169 -26.67 -22.52 -1.08
N LEU A 170 -27.51 -23.13 -1.92
CA LEU A 170 -27.09 -23.59 -3.25
C LEU A 170 -26.74 -22.42 -4.17
N ASP A 171 -27.50 -21.32 -4.13
CA ASP A 171 -27.16 -20.12 -4.91
C ASP A 171 -25.85 -19.48 -4.41
N SER A 172 -25.62 -19.43 -3.10
CA SER A 172 -24.34 -18.98 -2.53
C SER A 172 -23.17 -19.86 -2.99
N ILE A 173 -23.34 -21.18 -3.01
CA ILE A 173 -22.35 -22.14 -3.49
C ILE A 173 -22.07 -21.91 -4.99
N ARG A 174 -23.12 -21.70 -5.79
CA ARG A 174 -23.01 -21.37 -7.22
C ARG A 174 -22.25 -20.06 -7.43
N GLN A 175 -22.59 -19.00 -6.71
CA GLN A 175 -21.94 -17.69 -6.81
C GLN A 175 -20.46 -17.76 -6.40
N PHE A 176 -20.16 -18.41 -5.27
CA PHE A 176 -18.80 -18.59 -4.79
C PHE A 176 -17.94 -19.30 -5.84
N SER A 177 -18.44 -20.41 -6.40
CA SER A 177 -17.69 -21.09 -7.44
C SER A 177 -17.59 -20.29 -8.74
N GLY A 178 -18.61 -19.52 -9.12
CA GLY A 178 -18.53 -18.63 -10.27
C GLY A 178 -17.42 -17.61 -10.12
N HIS A 179 -17.29 -17.03 -8.92
CA HIS A 179 -16.20 -16.11 -8.59
C HIS A 179 -14.83 -16.80 -8.63
N SER A 180 -14.69 -17.97 -8.00
CA SER A 180 -13.43 -18.74 -8.03
C SER A 180 -13.02 -19.15 -9.46
N LEU A 181 -13.97 -19.45 -10.34
CA LEU A 181 -13.68 -19.73 -11.75
C LEU A 181 -13.14 -18.50 -12.49
N LEU A 182 -13.67 -17.32 -12.17
CA LEU A 182 -13.22 -16.05 -12.75
C LEU A 182 -11.82 -15.71 -12.26
N GLU A 183 -11.56 -15.81 -10.95
CA GLU A 183 -10.22 -15.62 -10.38
C GLU A 183 -9.20 -16.56 -11.00
N LEU A 184 -9.60 -17.82 -11.23
CA LEU A 184 -8.73 -18.81 -11.84
C LEU A 184 -8.43 -18.44 -13.30
N ALA A 185 -9.44 -18.05 -14.08
CA ALA A 185 -9.27 -17.58 -15.46
C ALA A 185 -8.33 -16.35 -15.54
N GLU A 186 -8.48 -15.38 -14.64
CA GLU A 186 -7.56 -14.22 -14.56
C GLU A 186 -6.12 -14.66 -14.26
N PHE A 187 -5.94 -15.60 -13.32
CA PHE A 187 -4.63 -16.17 -13.03
C PHE A 187 -4.02 -16.85 -14.26
N PHE A 188 -4.82 -17.57 -15.04
CA PHE A 188 -4.36 -18.17 -16.29
C PHE A 188 -3.85 -17.15 -17.30
N GLU A 189 -4.59 -16.07 -17.50
CA GLU A 189 -4.18 -14.99 -18.41
C GLU A 189 -2.88 -14.35 -17.94
N GLN A 190 -2.72 -14.14 -16.63
CA GLN A 190 -1.49 -13.62 -16.04
C GLN A 190 -0.30 -14.57 -16.25
N VAL A 191 -0.48 -15.87 -16.06
CA VAL A 191 0.57 -16.88 -16.28
C VAL A 191 0.96 -16.92 -17.75
N LEU A 192 0.01 -16.98 -18.68
CA LEU A 192 0.28 -16.98 -20.11
C LEU A 192 0.97 -15.69 -20.57
N SER A 193 0.52 -14.54 -20.07
CA SER A 193 1.17 -13.24 -20.31
C SER A 193 2.61 -13.24 -19.83
N THR A 194 2.86 -13.77 -18.62
CA THR A 194 4.20 -13.89 -18.03
C THR A 194 5.09 -14.81 -18.86
N ILE A 195 4.58 -15.98 -19.26
CA ILE A 195 5.30 -16.92 -20.12
C ILE A 195 5.64 -16.26 -21.46
N ARG A 196 4.66 -15.61 -22.09
CA ARG A 196 4.85 -14.92 -23.38
C ARG A 196 5.91 -13.82 -23.26
N LEU A 197 5.85 -13.00 -22.22
CA LEU A 197 6.83 -11.95 -21.96
C LEU A 197 8.22 -12.55 -21.72
N LYS A 198 8.32 -13.62 -20.93
CA LYS A 198 9.59 -14.32 -20.66
C LYS A 198 10.20 -14.93 -21.93
N ILE A 199 9.40 -15.59 -22.77
CA ILE A 199 9.87 -16.16 -24.04
C ILE A 199 10.30 -15.06 -25.02
N THR A 200 9.55 -13.96 -25.08
CA THR A 200 9.84 -12.87 -26.02
C THR A 200 11.11 -12.11 -25.63
N LEU A 201 11.29 -11.85 -24.34
CA LEU A 201 12.44 -11.08 -23.83
C LEU A 201 13.70 -11.93 -23.66
N ASP A 202 13.56 -13.20 -23.27
CA ASP A 202 14.71 -14.04 -22.93
C ASP A 202 14.52 -15.51 -23.35
N PRO A 203 14.54 -15.80 -24.67
CA PRO A 203 14.36 -17.16 -25.19
C PRO A 203 15.45 -18.14 -24.73
N ASN A 204 16.62 -17.64 -24.32
CA ASN A 204 17.76 -18.45 -23.89
C ASN A 204 18.03 -18.39 -22.38
N ALA A 205 17.18 -17.73 -21.58
CA ALA A 205 17.40 -17.48 -20.15
C ALA A 205 18.72 -16.77 -19.79
N ASN A 206 19.31 -16.01 -20.73
CA ASN A 206 20.57 -15.32 -20.57
C ASN A 206 20.42 -13.93 -19.95
N LEU A 207 19.31 -13.24 -20.24
CA LEU A 207 19.07 -11.88 -19.75
C LEU A 207 18.98 -11.87 -18.22
N ASN A 208 18.24 -12.81 -17.63
CA ASN A 208 18.15 -12.90 -16.16
C ASN A 208 19.53 -13.11 -15.52
N LEU A 209 20.35 -14.00 -16.09
CA LEU A 209 21.69 -14.28 -15.59
C LEU A 209 22.62 -13.06 -15.72
N LEU A 210 22.46 -12.28 -16.79
CA LEU A 210 23.20 -11.04 -16.99
C LEU A 210 22.74 -9.94 -16.02
N ILE A 211 21.43 -9.83 -15.74
CA ILE A 211 20.89 -8.90 -14.75
C ILE A 211 21.40 -9.28 -13.35
N GLU A 212 21.33 -10.54 -12.95
CA GLU A 212 21.86 -11.01 -11.67
C GLU A 212 23.35 -10.70 -11.53
N LYS A 213 24.15 -10.96 -12.58
CA LYS A 213 25.56 -10.58 -12.60
C LYS A 213 25.77 -9.07 -12.52
N ALA A 214 24.96 -8.28 -13.21
CA ALA A 214 25.03 -6.82 -13.18
C ALA A 214 24.67 -6.26 -11.80
N VAL A 215 23.71 -6.87 -11.09
CA VAL A 215 23.36 -6.53 -9.70
C VAL A 215 24.51 -6.90 -8.76
N LEU A 216 25.09 -8.10 -8.89
CA LEU A 216 26.25 -8.51 -8.08
C LEU A 216 27.49 -7.63 -8.33
N GLN A 217 27.61 -7.03 -9.51
CA GLN A 217 28.71 -6.14 -9.88
C GLN A 217 28.43 -4.67 -9.57
N MET A 218 27.25 -4.33 -9.03
CA MET A 218 26.84 -2.95 -8.76
C MET A 218 27.81 -2.23 -7.81
N ASP A 219 28.38 -2.95 -6.83
CA ASP A 219 29.37 -2.41 -5.89
C ASP A 219 30.69 -2.01 -6.56
N ARG A 220 31.04 -2.66 -7.68
CA ARG A 220 32.31 -2.43 -8.40
C ARG A 220 32.14 -1.43 -9.54
N MET A 221 31.01 -1.48 -10.23
CA MET A 221 30.66 -0.59 -11.33
C MET A 221 29.22 -0.12 -11.12
N PRO A 222 29.01 0.95 -10.36
CA PRO A 222 27.67 1.49 -10.16
C PRO A 222 27.14 2.03 -11.47
N TRP A 223 25.89 1.71 -11.76
CA TRP A 223 25.16 2.20 -12.91
C TRP A 223 23.81 2.74 -12.45
N SER A 224 23.26 3.69 -13.21
CA SER A 224 21.96 4.30 -12.94
C SER A 224 21.13 4.35 -14.20
N ILE A 225 19.82 4.18 -14.06
CA ILE A 225 18.86 4.40 -15.15
C ILE A 225 18.46 5.87 -15.11
N SER A 226 18.77 6.60 -16.18
CA SER A 226 18.30 7.98 -16.31
C SER A 226 16.81 7.97 -16.65
N ILE A 227 15.97 8.23 -15.65
CA ILE A 227 14.54 8.43 -15.85
C ILE A 227 14.33 9.91 -16.14
N LEU A 228 13.49 10.21 -17.13
CA LEU A 228 13.07 11.59 -17.39
C LEU A 228 12.26 12.07 -16.18
N ALA A 229 12.90 12.82 -15.28
CA ALA A 229 12.24 13.47 -14.17
C ALA A 229 11.92 14.91 -14.60
N PRO A 230 10.68 15.23 -14.98
CA PRO A 230 10.31 16.62 -15.23
C PRO A 230 10.49 17.41 -13.94
N ASP A 231 10.99 18.65 -14.05
CA ASP A 231 11.07 19.54 -12.90
C ASP A 231 9.68 19.73 -12.31
N PRO A 232 9.46 19.43 -11.01
CA PRO A 232 8.16 19.61 -10.40
C PRO A 232 7.81 21.09 -10.46
N VAL A 233 6.61 21.41 -10.92
CA VAL A 233 6.09 22.77 -10.84
C VAL A 233 5.98 23.12 -9.36
N VAL A 234 6.82 24.05 -8.89
CA VAL A 234 6.73 24.58 -7.53
C VAL A 234 5.60 25.60 -7.52
N GLU A 235 4.40 25.12 -7.22
CA GLU A 235 3.28 26.01 -6.92
C GLU A 235 3.56 26.72 -5.59
N LEU A 236 3.43 28.04 -5.60
CA LEU A 236 3.36 28.80 -4.35
C LEU A 236 2.11 28.30 -3.62
N ARG A 237 2.27 27.82 -2.39
CA ARG A 237 1.11 27.47 -1.55
C ARG A 237 0.16 28.66 -1.57
N ASP A 238 -1.12 28.40 -1.87
CA ASP A 238 -2.15 29.41 -1.70
C ASP A 238 -2.00 29.99 -0.30
N TRP A 239 -1.93 31.32 -0.21
CA TRP A 239 -1.81 32.00 1.07
C TRP A 239 -3.07 31.70 1.88
N GLU A 240 -3.01 30.66 2.70
CA GLU A 240 -3.92 30.47 3.81
C GLU A 240 -3.62 31.60 4.78
N ALA A 241 -4.57 32.53 4.90
CA ALA A 241 -4.48 33.56 5.91
C ALA A 241 -4.20 32.86 7.25
N PRO A 242 -3.21 33.34 8.04
CA PRO A 242 -2.92 32.73 9.32
C PRO A 242 -4.23 32.60 10.10
N PRO A 243 -4.46 31.46 10.79
CA PRO A 243 -5.65 31.29 11.58
C PRO A 243 -5.82 32.55 12.44
N PRO A 244 -7.02 33.13 12.51
CA PRO A 244 -7.24 34.31 13.32
C PRO A 244 -6.66 34.02 14.72
N PRO A 245 -5.89 34.96 15.31
CA PRO A 245 -5.39 34.77 16.66
C PRO A 245 -6.56 34.34 17.53
N LEU A 246 -6.38 33.28 18.33
CA LEU A 246 -7.40 32.84 19.28
C LEU A 246 -7.88 34.08 20.03
N GLU A 247 -9.11 34.51 19.74
CA GLU A 247 -9.79 35.55 20.50
C GLU A 247 -9.94 34.99 21.91
N ASN A 248 -8.95 35.24 22.78
CA ASN A 248 -9.01 35.24 24.24
C ASN A 248 -7.64 35.11 24.94
N GLU A 249 -6.57 35.66 24.39
CA GLU A 249 -5.42 36.06 25.23
C GLU A 249 -4.93 37.44 24.78
N LEU A 250 -5.72 38.46 25.10
CA LEU A 250 -5.16 39.79 25.33
C LEU A 250 -4.13 39.62 26.45
N PRO A 251 -2.83 39.87 26.22
CA PRO A 251 -1.87 39.91 27.30
C PRO A 251 -2.27 41.08 28.20
N ASN A 252 -2.53 40.78 29.47
CA ASN A 252 -2.52 41.79 30.52
C ASN A 252 -1.22 42.59 30.39
N ASP A 253 -1.35 43.91 30.41
CA ASP A 253 -0.24 44.86 30.53
C ASP A 253 0.73 44.39 31.63
N GLY A 254 1.91 43.96 31.20
CA GLY A 254 2.94 43.39 32.07
C GLY A 254 4.21 43.09 31.28
N ASP A 255 4.96 44.15 31.02
CA ASP A 255 6.34 44.23 30.52
C ASP A 255 6.68 43.56 29.17
N PRO A 256 7.13 44.34 28.16
CA PRO A 256 7.65 43.77 26.92
C PRO A 256 9.07 43.25 27.19
N GLU A 257 9.21 42.00 27.63
CA GLU A 257 10.42 41.25 27.33
C GLU A 257 10.43 40.98 25.83
N VAL A 258 10.99 41.94 25.09
CA VAL A 258 11.37 41.79 23.70
C VAL A 258 12.26 40.55 23.63
N ILE A 259 11.73 39.44 23.12
CA ILE A 259 12.53 38.29 22.72
C ILE A 259 13.32 38.75 21.49
N LEU A 260 14.42 39.48 21.73
CA LEU A 260 15.48 39.72 20.76
C LEU A 260 16.07 38.33 20.47
N ARG A 261 15.57 37.66 19.43
CA ARG A 261 16.25 36.52 18.84
C ARG A 261 17.61 37.02 18.38
N LYS A 262 18.64 36.82 19.21
CA LYS A 262 20.03 37.20 18.90
C LYS A 262 20.45 36.45 17.64
N THR A 263 20.26 37.06 16.49
CA THR A 263 20.75 36.48 15.24
C THR A 263 22.27 36.69 15.19
N PRO A 264 23.03 35.86 14.47
CA PRO A 264 24.45 36.09 14.24
C PRO A 264 24.75 37.50 13.70
N SER A 265 23.78 38.11 12.98
CA SER A 265 23.85 39.49 12.51
C SER A 265 23.87 40.53 13.63
N ASP A 266 23.16 40.33 14.75
CA ASP A 266 23.17 41.27 15.89
C ASP A 266 24.53 41.32 16.58
N TYR A 267 25.26 40.20 16.58
CA TYR A 267 26.64 40.15 17.09
C TYR A 267 27.59 40.90 16.16
N LEU A 268 27.43 40.77 14.85
CA LEU A 268 28.22 41.51 13.86
C LEU A 268 27.93 43.00 13.91
N GLU A 269 26.67 43.41 14.11
CA GLU A 269 26.29 44.82 14.26
C GLU A 269 26.90 45.43 15.53
N LYS A 270 26.88 44.70 16.66
CA LYS A 270 27.56 45.14 17.90
C LYS A 270 29.08 45.26 17.73
N LEU A 271 29.68 44.33 16.99
CA LEU A 271 31.10 44.34 16.69
C LEU A 271 31.43 45.54 15.79
N ALA A 272 30.63 45.79 14.75
CA ALA A 272 30.75 46.96 13.88
C ALA A 272 30.68 48.27 14.67
N LYS A 273 29.67 48.43 15.56
CA LYS A 273 29.56 49.58 16.47
C LYS A 273 30.79 49.76 17.36
N GLY A 274 31.33 48.67 17.90
CA GLY A 274 32.55 48.70 18.72
C GLY A 274 33.80 49.10 17.93
N LEU A 275 33.94 48.64 16.68
CA LEU A 275 35.06 49.02 15.82
C LEU A 275 34.97 50.48 15.38
N VAL A 276 33.77 50.95 14.98
CA VAL A 276 33.53 52.35 14.60
C VAL A 276 33.79 53.29 15.78
N ALA A 277 33.36 52.94 17.00
CA ALA A 277 33.66 53.71 18.20
C ALA A 277 35.19 53.83 18.44
N ARG A 278 35.95 52.73 18.32
CA ARG A 278 37.42 52.76 18.45
C ARG A 278 38.10 53.57 17.35
N MET A 279 37.57 53.53 16.11
CA MET A 279 38.12 54.31 15.01
C MET A 279 37.94 55.81 15.26
N TYR A 280 36.79 56.23 15.80
CA TYR A 280 36.57 57.63 16.15
C TYR A 280 37.28 58.09 17.43
N GLU A 281 37.58 57.20 18.39
CA GLU A 281 38.40 57.54 19.58
C GLU A 281 39.82 57.99 19.21
N SER A 282 40.31 57.62 18.02
CA SER A 282 41.64 58.00 17.52
C SER A 282 41.72 59.41 16.91
N ASP A 283 40.63 60.19 16.95
CA ASP A 283 40.48 61.60 16.50
C ASP A 283 41.04 61.94 15.11
N ASN A 284 41.13 60.93 14.25
CA ASN A 284 41.61 61.04 12.87
C ASN A 284 40.48 60.80 11.87
N GLU A 285 40.56 61.44 10.70
CA GLU A 285 39.67 61.15 9.58
C GLU A 285 39.75 59.67 9.20
N VAL A 286 38.60 59.00 9.14
CA VAL A 286 38.52 57.58 8.80
C VAL A 286 38.42 57.44 7.28
N ASP A 287 39.43 56.81 6.68
CA ASP A 287 39.45 56.46 5.26
C ASP A 287 38.79 55.09 5.05
N ILE A 288 37.69 55.09 4.32
CA ILE A 288 36.90 53.88 4.01
C ILE A 288 37.75 52.79 3.34
N SER A 289 38.61 53.18 2.39
CA SER A 289 39.38 52.22 1.59
C SER A 289 40.32 51.39 2.49
N LYS A 290 40.97 52.05 3.45
CA LYS A 290 41.88 51.41 4.42
C LYS A 290 41.14 50.52 5.41
N VAL A 291 39.95 50.93 5.85
CA VAL A 291 39.11 50.14 6.76
C VAL A 291 38.61 48.90 6.05
N ALA A 292 38.15 49.03 4.80
CA ALA A 292 37.72 47.92 3.98
C ALA A 292 38.86 46.92 3.74
N ASP A 293 40.06 47.39 3.40
CA ASP A 293 41.24 46.52 3.25
C ASP A 293 41.57 45.78 4.55
N GLN A 294 41.58 46.46 5.70
CA GLN A 294 41.88 45.82 6.99
C GLN A 294 40.86 44.73 7.37
N ILE A 295 39.58 44.93 7.07
CA ILE A 295 38.52 43.97 7.37
C ILE A 295 38.58 42.77 6.42
N LEU A 296 38.79 43.03 5.13
CA LEU A 296 38.82 41.97 4.11
C LEU A 296 40.11 41.12 4.22
N SER A 297 41.23 41.72 4.61
CA SER A 297 42.49 41.03 4.89
C SER A 297 42.50 40.26 6.22
N ASN A 298 41.49 40.42 7.09
CA ASN A 298 41.46 39.69 8.35
C ASN A 298 41.05 38.22 8.13
N GLU A 299 42.03 37.32 8.24
CA GLU A 299 41.85 35.88 7.98
C GLU A 299 40.94 35.16 9.00
N GLU A 300 40.69 35.76 10.17
CA GLU A 300 39.93 35.13 11.25
C GLU A 300 38.43 34.97 10.94
N PHE A 301 37.88 35.76 10.02
CA PHE A 301 36.46 35.71 9.65
C PHE A 301 36.23 34.89 8.38
N GLN A 302 35.07 34.24 8.26
CA GLN A 302 34.66 33.60 6.99
C GLN A 302 34.39 34.65 5.91
N TYR A 303 34.68 34.33 4.65
CA TYR A 303 34.55 35.27 3.51
C TYR A 303 33.20 35.99 3.46
N LYS A 304 32.08 35.28 3.68
CA LYS A 304 30.73 35.87 3.67
C LYS A 304 30.46 36.82 4.85
N ASP A 305 31.07 36.56 6.00
CA ASP A 305 30.89 37.39 7.19
C ASP A 305 31.76 38.64 7.14
N ARG A 306 32.92 38.61 6.45
CA ARG A 306 33.74 39.80 6.18
C ARG A 306 32.96 40.86 5.40
N HIS A 307 32.30 40.43 4.31
CA HIS A 307 31.47 41.33 3.49
C HIS A 307 30.26 41.89 4.24
N ARG A 308 29.62 41.06 5.09
CA ARG A 308 28.50 41.51 5.94
C ARG A 308 28.95 42.49 7.02
N LEU A 309 30.10 42.25 7.64
CA LEU A 309 30.67 43.14 8.65
C LEU A 309 31.09 44.48 8.03
N LEU A 310 31.67 44.46 6.83
CA LEU A 310 31.99 45.66 6.06
C LEU A 310 30.73 46.48 5.75
N PHE A 311 29.63 45.83 5.35
CA PHE A 311 28.35 46.51 5.15
C PHE A 311 27.85 47.20 6.42
N PHE A 312 27.86 46.52 7.58
CA PHE A 312 27.42 47.12 8.84
C PHE A 312 28.33 48.25 9.31
N ILE A 313 29.64 48.17 9.04
CA ILE A 313 30.58 49.26 9.34
C ILE A 313 30.30 50.48 8.47
N PHE A 314 30.00 50.32 7.18
CA PHE A 314 29.61 51.45 6.33
C PHE A 314 28.29 52.07 6.76
N ASP A 315 27.29 51.25 7.09
CA ASP A 315 26.00 51.76 7.58
C ASP A 315 26.19 52.56 8.89
N GLU A 316 27.02 52.07 9.82
CA GLU A 316 27.34 52.81 11.05
C GLU A 316 28.23 54.04 10.85
N LEU A 317 29.16 54.03 9.89
CA LEU A 317 29.98 55.19 9.54
C LEU A 317 29.14 56.30 8.88
N ILE A 318 28.19 55.94 8.02
CA ILE A 318 27.26 56.90 7.39
C ILE A 318 26.31 57.48 8.45
N LYS A 319 25.83 56.65 9.39
CA LYS A 319 24.93 57.10 10.47
C LYS A 319 25.63 58.02 11.47
N ASN A 320 26.89 57.76 11.80
CA ASN A 320 27.62 58.46 12.87
C ASN A 320 28.70 59.43 12.36
N GLY A 321 28.85 59.59 11.05
CA GLY A 321 29.88 60.43 10.45
C GLY A 321 29.34 61.50 9.50
N ASP A 322 30.01 62.64 9.50
CA ASP A 322 29.90 63.69 8.49
C ASP A 322 31.00 63.53 7.44
N TRP A 323 30.64 63.87 6.21
CA TRP A 323 31.53 63.89 5.05
C TRP A 323 32.50 65.07 5.19
N THR A 324 33.78 64.82 5.50
CA THR A 324 34.71 65.95 5.73
C THR A 324 35.19 66.62 4.46
N ARG A 325 35.13 65.93 3.32
CA ARG A 325 35.61 66.45 2.03
C ARG A 325 34.47 66.50 1.01
N PRO A 326 34.07 67.68 0.51
CA PRO A 326 33.13 67.76 -0.60
C PRO A 326 33.77 67.13 -1.84
N ALA A 327 33.10 66.10 -2.37
CA ALA A 327 33.53 65.29 -3.51
C ALA A 327 33.75 66.15 -4.76
N TYR A 328 35.00 66.51 -5.04
CA TYR A 328 35.34 67.10 -6.35
C TYR A 328 35.83 66.08 -7.37
N HIS A 329 36.30 64.89 -6.97
CA HIS A 329 36.35 63.67 -7.79
C HIS A 329 36.67 62.48 -6.86
N PRO A 330 35.72 61.60 -6.54
CA PRO A 330 36.05 60.39 -5.82
C PRO A 330 36.84 59.43 -6.73
N GLU A 331 38.00 58.99 -6.28
CA GLU A 331 38.78 57.96 -6.96
C GLU A 331 38.31 56.57 -6.50
N TRP A 332 38.08 55.68 -7.46
CA TRP A 332 37.81 54.27 -7.19
C TRP A 332 39.12 53.56 -6.86
N VAL A 333 39.25 53.07 -5.64
CA VAL A 333 40.44 52.36 -5.18
C VAL A 333 40.15 50.86 -5.19
N GLN A 334 40.99 50.10 -5.90
CA GLN A 334 40.95 48.64 -5.89
C GLN A 334 41.48 48.11 -4.55
N LEU A 335 40.68 47.27 -3.89
CA LEU A 335 41.08 46.64 -2.63
C LEU A 335 42.12 45.55 -2.87
N ALA A 336 43.14 45.46 -2.01
CA ALA A 336 44.32 44.64 -2.25
C ALA A 336 44.07 43.11 -2.23
N HIS A 337 42.90 42.67 -1.74
CA HIS A 337 42.58 41.25 -1.53
C HIS A 337 41.58 40.66 -2.54
N ASP A 338 40.93 41.48 -3.37
CA ASP A 338 39.95 41.00 -4.36
C ASP A 338 40.01 41.92 -5.59
N ASN A 339 40.64 41.46 -6.69
CA ASN A 339 40.84 42.24 -7.93
C ASN A 339 39.53 42.70 -8.62
N ASN A 340 38.38 42.33 -8.07
CA ASN A 340 37.05 42.62 -8.60
C ASN A 340 36.22 43.57 -7.72
N VAL A 341 36.75 44.06 -6.59
CA VAL A 341 36.02 44.97 -5.69
C VAL A 341 36.73 46.32 -5.65
N GLU A 342 36.07 47.33 -6.21
CA GLU A 342 36.48 48.74 -6.16
C GLU A 342 35.58 49.46 -5.16
N ILE A 343 36.18 50.24 -4.26
CA ILE A 343 35.44 51.09 -3.32
C ILE A 343 35.82 52.54 -3.56
N GLU A 344 34.81 53.39 -3.52
CA GLU A 344 34.95 54.83 -3.62
C GLU A 344 35.70 55.36 -2.39
N GLN A 345 36.84 56.04 -2.60
CA GLN A 345 37.60 56.58 -1.48
C GLN A 345 36.91 57.81 -0.87
N GLN A 346 36.45 57.66 0.36
CA GLN A 346 35.73 58.70 1.09
C GLN A 346 36.24 58.77 2.54
N TRP A 347 36.18 59.98 3.12
CA TRP A 347 36.67 60.28 4.45
C TRP A 347 35.52 60.71 5.36
N PHE A 348 35.41 60.04 6.51
CA PHE A 348 34.41 60.34 7.53
C PHE A 348 35.07 60.89 8.79
N LYS A 349 34.42 61.86 9.42
CA LYS A 349 34.71 62.28 10.80
C LYS A 349 33.43 62.19 11.62
N LYS A 350 33.56 61.87 12.92
CA LYS A 350 32.43 61.73 13.82
C LYS A 350 31.60 63.02 13.87
N TYR A 351 30.27 62.90 13.92
CA TYR A 351 29.40 64.01 14.33
C TYR A 351 29.80 64.50 15.73
N ASP A 352 29.90 65.82 15.91
CA ASP A 352 30.03 66.45 17.24
C ASP A 352 28.75 66.31 18.07
#